data_AF-A0A7J8X5L9-F1
#
_entry.id   AF-A0A7J8X5L9-F1
#
_cell.length_a   1.000
_cell.length_b   1.000
_cell.length_c   1.000
_cell.angle_alpha   90.00
_cell.angle_beta   90.00
_cell.angle_gamma   90.00
#
_symmetry.space_group_name_H-M   'P 1'
#
loop_
_entity.id
_entity.type
_entity.pdbx_description
1 polymer ?
#
loop_
_entity_poly.entity_id
_entity_poly.type
_entity_poly.pdbx_seq_one_letter_code
_entity_poly.pdbx_strand_id
1 'polypeptide(L)'
;FLVFACSDSRVCPSHILNFQPGEAFIVRNIASMVPPYDKKKYSGAGAAIEYAVLHLKVENIVVIGHSCCGGIKGLMSIPDDGTTASDFIEQWVSICTPAKTKVKSEQNELSFSEQCTNCEKEAVNVSLGNLLTYPFVREAVVKKTVALKGAHYDFVNGKFDLWNLDFKISPTLAI
;
A
#
# COMPACT_ATOMS: atom_id res chain seq x y z
N PHE A 1 16.07 0.99 1.18
CA PHE A 1 14.63 0.66 0.95
C PHE A 1 13.80 1.94 0.82
N LEU A 2 12.69 1.91 0.08
CA LEU A 2 11.54 2.82 0.29
C LEU A 2 10.45 2.03 1.00
N VAL A 3 9.92 2.58 2.10
CA VAL A 3 8.90 1.89 2.91
C VAL A 3 7.68 2.78 3.07
N PHE A 4 6.51 2.26 2.66
CA PHE A 4 5.21 2.81 3.03
C PHE A 4 4.68 2.07 4.25
N ALA A 5 4.41 2.80 5.32
CA ALA A 5 3.85 2.28 6.56
C ALA A 5 2.74 3.19 7.10
N CYS A 6 1.90 2.68 7.99
CA CYS A 6 0.80 3.45 8.52
C CYS A 6 1.33 4.47 9.53
N SER A 7 0.64 5.59 9.68
CA SER A 7 0.92 6.60 10.71
C SER A 7 0.57 6.13 12.12
N ASP A 8 -0.09 4.98 12.26
CA ASP A 8 -0.42 4.35 13.53
C ASP A 8 0.82 4.21 14.43
N SER A 9 0.71 4.70 15.67
CA SER A 9 1.83 4.79 16.60
C SER A 9 2.42 3.44 17.00
N ARG A 10 1.67 2.34 16.84
CA ARG A 10 2.07 0.99 17.23
C ARG A 10 2.99 0.32 16.20
N VAL A 11 3.06 0.87 14.98
CA VAL A 11 3.70 0.19 13.84
C VAL A 11 4.82 1.00 13.19
N CYS A 12 5.69 1.58 14.02
CA CYS A 12 6.89 2.24 13.53
C CYS A 12 7.77 1.23 12.76
N PRO A 13 8.00 1.41 11.44
CA PRO A 13 8.72 0.41 10.65
C PRO A 13 10.18 0.24 11.10
N SER A 14 10.81 1.31 11.62
CA SER A 14 12.16 1.22 12.20
C SER A 14 12.23 0.30 13.41
N HIS A 15 11.17 0.23 14.22
CA HIS A 15 11.12 -0.68 15.37
C HIS A 15 10.79 -2.11 14.94
N ILE A 16 9.78 -2.29 14.08
CA ILE A 16 9.31 -3.62 13.66
C ILE A 16 10.41 -4.37 12.89
N LEU A 17 11.11 -3.67 11.99
CA LEU A 17 12.12 -4.27 11.10
C LEU A 17 13.56 -3.95 11.51
N ASN A 18 13.74 -3.30 12.67
CA ASN A 18 15.04 -2.91 13.20
C ASN A 18 15.91 -2.10 12.21
N PHE A 19 15.29 -1.24 11.40
CA PHE A 19 16.02 -0.38 10.47
C PHE A 19 16.89 0.62 11.22
N GLN A 20 18.15 0.69 10.83
CA GLN A 20 19.11 1.70 11.24
C GLN A 20 18.96 2.98 10.40
N PRO A 21 19.43 4.14 10.93
CA PRO A 21 19.50 5.37 10.15
C PRO A 21 20.26 5.14 8.83
N GLY A 22 19.63 5.49 7.71
CA GLY A 22 20.17 5.33 6.37
C GLY A 22 19.69 4.10 5.59
N GLU A 23 19.08 3.10 6.25
CA GLU A 23 18.65 1.87 5.56
C GLU A 23 17.31 2.02 4.81
N ALA A 24 16.40 2.84 5.34
CA ALA A 24 15.07 3.03 4.78
C ALA A 24 14.70 4.51 4.65
N PHE A 25 14.29 4.90 3.44
CA PHE A 25 13.54 6.12 3.19
C PHE A 25 12.06 5.82 3.45
N ILE A 26 11.45 6.46 4.44
CA ILE A 26 10.15 6.05 4.99
C ILE A 26 9.09 7.10 4.68
N VAL A 27 7.95 6.64 4.15
CA VAL A 27 6.72 7.42 4.00
C VAL A 27 5.68 6.85 4.96
N ARG A 28 5.05 7.71 5.76
CA ARG A 28 3.96 7.34 6.66
C ARG A 28 2.71 8.15 6.35
N ASN A 29 1.58 7.46 6.18
CA ASN A 29 0.27 8.07 5.96
C ASN A 29 -0.84 7.17 6.55
N ILE A 30 -2.11 7.55 6.40
CA ILE A 30 -3.22 6.76 6.92
C ILE A 30 -3.34 5.47 6.08
N ALA A 31 -3.31 4.31 6.75
CA ALA A 31 -3.43 2.98 6.15
C ALA A 31 -2.35 2.59 5.12
N SER A 32 -1.16 3.18 5.19
CA SER A 32 0.00 2.85 4.34
C SER A 32 -0.29 2.92 2.83
N MET A 33 -1.32 3.69 2.42
CA MET A 33 -1.82 3.64 1.06
C MET A 33 -0.86 4.32 0.09
N VAL A 34 -0.68 3.70 -1.07
CA VAL A 34 -0.02 4.34 -2.20
C VAL A 34 -1.09 4.77 -3.21
N PRO A 35 -1.31 6.07 -3.42
CA PRO A 35 -2.23 6.53 -4.46
C PRO A 35 -1.67 6.29 -5.87
N PRO A 36 -2.53 6.20 -6.90
CA PRO A 36 -2.09 6.19 -8.30
C PRO A 36 -1.39 7.51 -8.68
N TYR A 37 -0.65 7.48 -9.79
CA TYR A 37 0.05 8.64 -10.33
C TYR A 37 -0.91 9.79 -10.64
N ASP A 38 -0.81 10.87 -9.85
CA ASP A 38 -1.53 12.12 -10.09
C ASP A 38 -0.68 13.30 -9.58
N LYS A 39 -0.27 14.17 -10.50
CA LYS A 39 0.60 15.33 -10.20
C LYS A 39 -0.07 16.39 -9.34
N LYS A 40 -1.41 16.46 -9.34
CA LYS A 40 -2.19 17.49 -8.65
C LYS A 40 -2.67 16.98 -7.30
N LYS A 41 -3.33 15.82 -7.27
CA LYS A 41 -3.99 15.30 -6.07
C LYS A 41 -3.01 14.64 -5.09
N TYR A 42 -1.97 13.98 -5.62
CA TYR A 42 -1.09 13.12 -4.82
C TYR A 42 0.39 13.47 -4.96
N SER A 43 0.69 14.77 -5.13
CA SER A 43 2.05 15.28 -5.32
C SER A 43 3.02 14.85 -4.21
N GLY A 44 2.56 14.78 -2.95
CA GLY A 44 3.39 14.33 -1.83
C GLY A 44 3.88 12.88 -1.95
N ALA A 45 2.97 11.94 -2.26
CA ALA A 45 3.35 10.55 -2.49
C ALA A 45 4.19 10.41 -3.75
N GLY A 46 3.82 11.10 -4.84
CA GLY A 46 4.57 11.06 -6.09
C GLY A 46 5.99 11.58 -5.95
N ALA A 47 6.20 12.70 -5.24
CA ALA A 47 7.53 13.25 -4.99
C ALA A 47 8.41 12.29 -4.17
N ALA A 48 7.85 11.63 -3.15
CA ALA A 48 8.59 10.67 -2.35
C ALA A 48 9.03 9.44 -3.16
N ILE A 49 8.14 8.90 -3.99
CA ILE A 49 8.44 7.75 -4.86
C ILE A 49 9.46 8.15 -5.93
N GLU A 50 9.27 9.30 -6.59
CA GLU A 50 10.21 9.82 -7.59
C GLU A 50 11.60 10.01 -7.01
N TYR A 51 11.71 10.65 -5.84
CA TYR A 51 12.98 10.89 -5.18
C TYR A 51 13.67 9.57 -4.79
N ALA A 52 12.95 8.65 -4.17
CA ALA A 52 13.51 7.37 -3.75
C ALA A 52 14.02 6.54 -4.94
N VAL A 53 13.26 6.49 -6.03
CA VAL A 53 13.59 5.65 -7.19
C VAL A 53 14.62 6.31 -8.09
N LEU A 54 14.43 7.57 -8.47
CA LEU A 54 15.27 8.24 -9.45
C LEU A 54 16.52 8.87 -8.85
N HIS A 55 16.51 9.26 -7.57
CA HIS A 55 17.65 9.95 -6.95
C HIS A 55 18.39 9.08 -5.94
N LEU A 56 17.67 8.47 -4.99
CA LEU A 56 18.30 7.59 -3.98
C LEU A 56 18.60 6.19 -4.50
N LYS A 57 18.05 5.81 -5.66
CA LYS A 57 18.25 4.51 -6.31
C LYS A 57 17.93 3.33 -5.39
N VAL A 58 16.83 3.43 -4.63
CA VAL A 58 16.39 2.32 -3.78
C VAL A 58 16.13 1.07 -4.63
N GLU A 59 16.52 -0.10 -4.13
CA GLU A 59 16.33 -1.37 -4.84
C GLU A 59 15.01 -2.06 -4.48
N ASN A 60 14.35 -1.62 -3.42
CA ASN A 60 13.16 -2.26 -2.86
C ASN A 60 12.15 -1.20 -2.44
N ILE A 61 10.90 -1.36 -2.87
CA ILE A 61 9.74 -0.63 -2.36
C ILE A 61 8.87 -1.63 -1.61
N VAL A 62 8.62 -1.36 -0.32
CA VAL A 62 7.80 -2.22 0.55
C VAL A 62 6.58 -1.45 1.03
N VAL A 63 5.39 -1.99 0.82
CA VAL A 63 4.13 -1.47 1.38
C VAL A 63 3.67 -2.37 2.51
N ILE A 64 3.61 -1.84 3.73
CA ILE A 64 3.34 -2.60 4.96
C ILE A 64 1.96 -2.26 5.49
N GLY A 65 1.00 -3.17 5.30
CA GLY A 65 -0.28 -3.17 6.04
C GLY A 65 -0.08 -3.68 7.47
N HIS A 66 -1.09 -3.53 8.32
CA HIS A 66 -1.01 -4.01 9.70
C HIS A 66 -2.36 -4.37 10.28
N SER A 67 -2.37 -5.20 11.32
CA SER A 67 -3.60 -5.59 12.02
C SER A 67 -4.28 -4.41 12.74
N CYS A 68 -5.60 -4.49 12.83
CA CYS A 68 -6.46 -3.50 13.48
C CYS A 68 -6.23 -2.06 12.96
N CYS A 69 -6.08 -1.91 11.65
CA CYS A 69 -5.84 -0.60 11.03
C CYS A 69 -7.09 0.28 11.06
N GLY A 70 -7.01 1.41 11.75
CA GLY A 70 -8.13 2.37 11.84
C GLY A 70 -8.58 2.92 10.49
N GLY A 71 -7.65 3.17 9.56
CA GLY A 71 -7.99 3.66 8.22
C GLY A 71 -8.71 2.61 7.36
N ILE A 72 -8.33 1.34 7.47
CA ILE A 72 -9.03 0.23 6.77
C ILE A 72 -10.41 -0.01 7.38
N LYS A 73 -10.51 0.01 8.72
CA LYS A 73 -11.81 -0.05 9.39
C LYS A 73 -12.71 1.10 8.93
N GLY A 74 -12.17 2.31 8.86
CA GLY A 74 -12.85 3.49 8.32
C GLY A 74 -13.38 3.25 6.90
N LEU A 75 -12.50 2.83 5.98
CA LEU A 75 -12.87 2.47 4.60
C LEU A 75 -14.02 1.46 4.54
N MET A 76 -13.91 0.37 5.32
CA MET A 76 -14.91 -0.71 5.34
C MET A 76 -16.25 -0.26 5.92
N SER A 77 -16.26 0.76 6.78
CA SER A 77 -17.46 1.36 7.37
C SER A 77 -18.12 2.45 6.52
N ILE A 78 -17.48 2.95 5.45
CA ILE A 78 -18.09 3.96 4.57
C ILE A 78 -19.38 3.39 3.95
N PRO A 79 -20.53 4.07 4.07
CA PRO A 79 -21.77 3.64 3.44
C PRO A 79 -21.69 3.75 1.91
N ASP A 80 -22.42 2.90 1.20
CA ASP A 80 -22.43 2.88 -0.26
C ASP A 80 -23.46 3.86 -0.86
N ASP A 81 -23.98 4.80 -0.05
CA ASP A 81 -25.03 5.78 -0.39
C ASP A 81 -24.49 7.14 -0.87
N GLY A 82 -23.16 7.30 -0.89
CA GLY A 82 -22.49 8.54 -1.32
C GLY A 82 -22.43 9.64 -0.26
N THR A 83 -22.89 9.38 0.97
CA THR A 83 -22.72 10.33 2.08
C THR A 83 -21.28 10.33 2.60
N THR A 84 -20.83 11.50 3.07
CA THR A 84 -19.50 11.68 3.65
C THR A 84 -19.63 12.31 5.03
N ALA A 85 -18.95 11.73 6.03
CA ALA A 85 -18.91 12.21 7.40
C ALA A 85 -17.57 12.88 7.78
N SER A 86 -16.63 12.98 6.85
CA SER A 86 -15.28 13.52 7.12
C SER A 86 -14.78 14.47 6.02
N ASP A 87 -13.98 15.46 6.42
CA ASP A 87 -13.42 16.44 5.48
C ASP A 87 -12.36 15.83 4.54
N PHE A 88 -11.55 14.89 5.05
CA PHE A 88 -10.39 14.34 4.33
C PHE A 88 -10.30 12.82 4.39
N ILE A 89 -10.80 12.19 5.45
CA ILE A 89 -10.50 10.79 5.77
C ILE A 89 -11.09 9.87 4.70
N GLU A 90 -12.37 10.02 4.39
CA GLU A 90 -13.06 9.20 3.39
C GLU A 90 -12.45 9.39 2.00
N GLN A 91 -12.16 10.64 1.63
CA GLN A 91 -11.48 10.93 0.37
C GLN A 91 -10.10 10.25 0.28
N TRP A 92 -9.32 10.26 1.37
CA TRP A 92 -8.03 9.59 1.42
C TRP A 92 -8.18 8.06 1.32
N VAL A 93 -8.97 7.44 2.20
CA VAL A 93 -9.06 5.97 2.24
C VAL A 93 -9.74 5.38 1.01
N SER A 94 -10.51 6.18 0.25
CA SER A 94 -11.09 5.79 -1.04
C SER A 94 -10.06 5.37 -2.10
N ILE A 95 -8.76 5.68 -1.91
CA ILE A 95 -7.67 5.14 -2.75
C ILE A 95 -7.77 3.61 -2.85
N CYS A 96 -8.16 2.95 -1.76
CA CYS A 96 -8.28 1.49 -1.70
C CYS A 96 -9.73 0.99 -1.77
N THR A 97 -10.69 1.79 -2.27
CA THR A 97 -12.04 1.29 -2.57
C THR A 97 -12.06 -0.02 -3.38
N PRO A 98 -11.16 -0.24 -4.37
CA PRO A 98 -11.11 -1.54 -5.06
C PRO A 98 -10.89 -2.74 -4.11
N ALA A 99 -10.10 -2.56 -3.03
CA ALA A 99 -9.90 -3.60 -2.02
C ALA A 99 -11.17 -3.87 -1.21
N LYS A 100 -11.88 -2.80 -0.80
CA LYS A 100 -13.21 -2.91 -0.14
C LYS A 100 -14.18 -3.67 -1.02
N THR A 101 -14.29 -3.30 -2.30
CA THR A 101 -15.22 -3.93 -3.25
C THR A 101 -14.93 -5.41 -3.39
N LYS A 102 -13.66 -5.78 -3.61
CA LYS A 102 -13.25 -7.19 -3.76
C LYS A 102 -13.57 -8.02 -2.50
N VAL A 103 -13.22 -7.52 -1.32
CA VAL A 103 -13.48 -8.23 -0.06
C VAL A 103 -14.99 -8.38 0.17
N LYS A 104 -15.78 -7.31 -0.03
CA LYS A 104 -17.24 -7.39 0.10
C LYS A 104 -17.86 -8.38 -0.89
N SER A 105 -17.34 -8.49 -2.11
CA SER A 105 -17.88 -9.42 -3.11
C SER A 105 -17.48 -10.88 -2.88
N GLU A 106 -16.23 -11.13 -2.45
CA GLU A 106 -15.69 -12.49 -2.32
C GLU A 106 -15.92 -13.09 -0.93
N GLN A 107 -16.22 -12.27 0.08
CA GLN A 107 -16.19 -12.67 1.49
C GLN A 107 -17.32 -12.04 2.32
N ASN A 108 -18.49 -11.86 1.71
CA ASN A 108 -19.68 -11.28 2.35
C ASN A 108 -20.14 -12.02 3.61
N GLU A 109 -19.94 -13.34 3.70
CA GLU A 109 -20.32 -14.17 4.85
C GLU A 109 -19.40 -14.01 6.07
N LEU A 110 -18.21 -13.42 5.91
CA LEU A 110 -17.28 -13.22 7.02
C LEU A 110 -17.74 -12.10 7.94
N SER A 111 -17.35 -12.18 9.22
CA SER A 111 -17.60 -11.09 10.16
C SER A 111 -16.90 -9.80 9.72
N PHE A 112 -17.42 -8.65 10.14
CA PHE A 112 -16.82 -7.36 9.81
C PHE A 112 -15.33 -7.26 10.19
N SER A 113 -14.93 -7.88 11.31
CA SER A 113 -13.53 -7.91 11.73
C SER A 113 -12.65 -8.72 10.77
N GLU A 114 -13.13 -9.88 10.31
CA GLU A 114 -12.41 -10.71 9.34
C GLU A 114 -12.32 -10.03 7.98
N GLN A 115 -13.40 -9.37 7.54
CA GLN A 115 -13.38 -8.56 6.33
C GLN A 115 -12.35 -7.41 6.44
N CYS A 116 -12.24 -6.75 7.60
CA CYS A 116 -11.19 -5.75 7.82
C CYS A 116 -9.78 -6.36 7.68
N THR A 117 -9.52 -7.50 8.33
CA THR A 117 -8.22 -8.20 8.24
C THR A 117 -7.86 -8.55 6.80
N ASN A 118 -8.82 -9.01 6.00
CA ASN A 118 -8.58 -9.33 4.60
C ASN A 118 -8.40 -8.05 3.75
N CYS A 119 -9.16 -7.00 4.05
CA CYS A 119 -9.02 -5.70 3.39
C CYS A 119 -7.66 -5.03 3.69
N GLU A 120 -7.09 -5.23 4.88
CA GLU A 120 -5.74 -4.75 5.21
C GLU A 120 -4.68 -5.31 4.25
N LYS A 121 -4.78 -6.59 3.89
CA LYS A 121 -3.87 -7.23 2.93
C LYS A 121 -4.19 -6.84 1.49
N GLU A 122 -5.46 -6.77 1.13
CA GLU A 122 -5.85 -6.39 -0.23
C GLU A 122 -5.55 -4.91 -0.54
N ALA A 123 -5.63 -4.02 0.45
CA ALA A 123 -5.24 -2.61 0.29
C ALA A 123 -3.74 -2.46 -0.01
N VAL A 124 -2.89 -3.35 0.54
CA VAL A 124 -1.48 -3.45 0.15
C VAL A 124 -1.36 -3.85 -1.32
N ASN A 125 -2.13 -4.85 -1.78
CA ASN A 125 -2.13 -5.26 -3.19
C ASN A 125 -2.57 -4.14 -4.14
N VAL A 126 -3.62 -3.40 -3.79
CA VAL A 126 -4.05 -2.20 -4.55
C VAL A 126 -2.95 -1.16 -4.60
N SER A 127 -2.27 -0.91 -3.48
CA SER A 127 -1.14 0.02 -3.42
C SER A 127 0.05 -0.41 -4.27
N LEU A 128 0.35 -1.72 -4.31
CA LEU A 128 1.36 -2.28 -5.22
C LEU A 128 0.97 -2.12 -6.70
N GLY A 129 -0.32 -2.29 -7.03
CA GLY A 129 -0.85 -1.98 -8.36
C GLY A 129 -0.72 -0.51 -8.72
N ASN A 130 -1.03 0.39 -7.77
CA ASN A 130 -0.89 1.83 -7.94
C ASN A 130 0.57 2.25 -8.18
N LEU A 131 1.55 1.60 -7.53
CA LEU A 131 2.98 1.84 -7.81
C LEU A 131 3.33 1.62 -9.28
N LEU A 132 2.68 0.67 -9.97
CA LEU A 132 2.92 0.43 -11.40
C LEU A 132 2.33 1.52 -12.31
N THR A 133 1.50 2.43 -11.79
CA THR A 133 1.01 3.60 -12.54
C THR A 133 2.07 4.69 -12.68
N TYR A 134 3.14 4.66 -11.87
CA TYR A 134 4.28 5.57 -11.98
C TYR A 134 5.24 5.06 -13.06
N PRO A 135 5.48 5.82 -14.16
CA PRO A 135 6.27 5.32 -15.28
C PRO A 135 7.69 4.87 -14.89
N PHE A 136 8.36 5.64 -14.03
CA PHE A 136 9.71 5.34 -13.56
C PHE A 136 9.78 4.14 -12.61
N VAL A 137 8.72 3.84 -11.86
CA VAL A 137 8.64 2.61 -11.06
C VAL A 137 8.50 1.42 -11.99
N ARG A 138 7.58 1.49 -12.96
CA ARG A 138 7.35 0.42 -13.93
C ARG A 138 8.62 0.10 -14.71
N GLU A 139 9.32 1.12 -15.20
CA GLU A 139 10.60 0.96 -15.90
C GLU A 139 11.65 0.29 -15.03
N ALA A 140 11.79 0.71 -13.77
CA ALA A 140 12.74 0.12 -12.83
C ALA A 140 12.43 -1.35 -12.49
N VAL A 141 11.14 -1.70 -12.38
CA VAL A 141 10.71 -3.09 -12.18
C VAL A 141 11.02 -3.95 -13.40
N VAL A 142 10.73 -3.46 -14.61
CA VAL A 142 11.06 -4.17 -15.87
C VAL A 142 12.56 -4.39 -16.01
N LYS A 143 13.37 -3.39 -15.64
CA LYS A 143 14.84 -3.48 -15.62
C LYS A 143 15.38 -4.29 -14.45
N LYS A 144 14.52 -4.79 -13.55
CA LYS A 144 14.89 -5.51 -12.32
C LYS A 144 15.81 -4.72 -11.39
N THR A 145 15.78 -3.40 -11.46
CA THR A 145 16.53 -2.52 -10.53
C THR A 145 15.70 -2.17 -9.29
N VAL A 146 14.37 -2.37 -9.34
CA VAL A 146 13.48 -2.20 -8.19
C VAL A 146 12.60 -3.44 -8.04
N ALA A 147 12.50 -3.98 -6.82
CA ALA A 147 11.52 -4.99 -6.45
C ALA A 147 10.36 -4.37 -5.65
N LEU A 148 9.14 -4.81 -5.93
CA LEU A 148 7.93 -4.41 -5.20
C LEU A 148 7.51 -5.53 -4.25
N LYS A 149 7.31 -5.18 -2.98
CA LYS A 149 6.97 -6.14 -1.91
C LYS A 149 5.77 -5.65 -1.10
N GLY A 150 4.82 -6.54 -0.86
CA GLY A 150 3.74 -6.32 0.10
C GLY A 150 4.06 -7.01 1.42
N ALA A 151 3.66 -6.41 2.53
CA ALA A 151 3.76 -7.03 3.83
C ALA A 151 2.52 -6.74 4.68
N HIS A 152 2.27 -7.60 5.66
CA HIS A 152 1.27 -7.38 6.71
C HIS A 152 1.88 -7.71 8.06
N TYR A 153 1.91 -6.73 8.95
CA TYR A 153 2.36 -6.91 10.33
C TYR A 153 1.16 -7.06 11.27
N ASP A 154 1.02 -8.24 11.84
CA ASP A 154 0.03 -8.50 12.86
C ASP A 154 0.66 -8.35 14.26
N PHE A 155 0.46 -7.18 14.88
CA PHE A 155 0.95 -6.94 16.25
C PHE A 155 0.10 -7.61 17.33
N VAL A 156 -1.08 -8.14 17.00
CA VAL A 156 -1.91 -8.89 17.95
C VAL A 156 -1.29 -10.26 18.19
N ASN A 157 -0.86 -10.91 17.11
CA ASN A 157 -0.28 -12.25 17.15
C ASN A 157 1.25 -12.29 16.99
N GLY A 158 1.90 -11.13 16.77
CA GLY A 158 3.35 -11.03 16.58
C GLY A 158 3.84 -11.65 15.27
N LYS A 159 3.03 -11.62 14.20
CA LYS A 159 3.36 -12.25 12.92
C LYS A 159 3.68 -11.19 11.85
N PHE A 160 4.65 -11.49 10.99
CA PHE A 160 4.98 -10.65 9.83
C PHE A 160 4.91 -11.48 8.54
N ASP A 161 3.91 -11.20 7.70
CA ASP A 161 3.76 -11.81 6.37
C ASP A 161 4.44 -10.92 5.32
N LEU A 162 5.18 -11.52 4.37
CA LEU A 162 5.87 -10.82 3.28
C LEU A 162 5.62 -11.55 1.96
N TRP A 163 5.30 -10.81 0.89
CA TRP A 163 5.14 -11.33 -0.46
C TRP A 163 5.74 -10.39 -1.50
N ASN A 164 6.11 -10.94 -2.66
CA ASN A 164 6.60 -10.17 -3.80
C ASN A 164 5.47 -9.97 -4.82
N LEU A 165 5.48 -8.82 -5.51
CA LEU A 165 4.72 -8.66 -6.74
C LEU A 165 5.62 -9.00 -7.93
N ASP A 166 5.40 -10.18 -8.52
CA ASP A 166 6.13 -10.63 -9.71
C ASP A 166 5.53 -10.04 -10.99
N PHE A 167 5.94 -8.83 -11.35
CA PHE A 167 5.55 -8.20 -12.61
C PHE A 167 6.42 -8.71 -13.76
N LYS A 168 5.83 -9.48 -14.68
CA LYS A 168 6.49 -9.97 -15.89
C LYS A 168 5.81 -9.38 -17.13
N ILE A 169 6.60 -8.79 -18.03
CA ILE A 169 6.15 -8.48 -19.39
C ILE A 169 6.60 -9.63 -20.27
N SER A 170 5.63 -10.42 -20.77
CA SER A 170 5.88 -11.41 -21.81
C SER A 170 5.70 -10.73 -23.18
N PRO A 171 6.70 -10.71 -24.07
CA PRO A 171 6.47 -10.28 -25.43
C PRO A 171 5.49 -11.23 -26.10
N THR A 172 4.43 -10.70 -26.69
CA THR A 172 3.58 -11.47 -27.59
C THR A 172 4.40 -11.76 -28.85
N LEU A 173 4.68 -13.03 -29.14
CA LEU A 173 5.24 -13.44 -30.43
C LEU A 173 4.18 -13.13 -31.49
N ALA A 174 4.34 -12.02 -32.20
CA ALA A 174 3.67 -11.83 -33.48
C ALA A 174 4.38 -12.75 -34.49
N ILE A 175 3.70 -13.82 -34.89
CA ILE A 175 4.05 -14.64 -36.06
C ILE A 175 3.38 -13.99 -37.27
#